data_AF-A0A3B9L4J9-F1
#
_entry.id   AF-A0A3B9L4J9-F1
#
_cell.length_a   1.000
_cell.length_b   1.000
_cell.length_c   1.000
_cell.angle_alpha   90.00
_cell.angle_beta   90.00
_cell.angle_gamma   90.00
#
_symmetry.space_group_name_H-M   'P 1'
#
loop_
_entity.id
_entity.type
_entity.pdbx_description
1 polymer ?
#
loop_
_entity_poly.entity_id
_entity_poly.type
_entity_poly.pdbx_seq_one_letter_code
_entity_poly.pdbx_strand_id
1 'polypeptide(L)' 'CWRIDYQIATPGIAAKAVRASVYKDERFSDHAPLIIDYD' A
#
# COMPACT_ATOMS: atom_id res chain seq x y z
N CYS A 1 -14.08 1.27 8.44
CA CYS A 1 -13.37 0.51 7.39
C CYS A 1 -12.16 -0.13 8.05
N TRP A 2 -12.09 -1.45 8.06
CA TRP A 2 -11.01 -2.19 8.71
C TRP A 2 -9.80 -2.24 7.76
N ARG A 3 -8.58 -2.04 8.25
CA ARG A 3 -7.36 -2.13 7.41
C ARG A 3 -6.85 -3.57 7.46
N ILE A 4 -7.17 -4.35 6.44
CA ILE A 4 -6.79 -5.77 6.34
C ILE A 4 -5.81 -6.07 5.19
N ASP A 5 -5.51 -5.08 4.35
CA ASP A 5 -4.55 -5.19 3.24
C ASP A 5 -3.15 -4.69 3.65
N TYR A 6 -2.13 -5.53 3.43
CA TYR A 6 -0.73 -5.25 3.79
C TYR A 6 0.23 -5.70 2.69
N GLN A 7 1.30 -4.94 2.47
CA GLN A 7 2.47 -5.38 1.73
C GLN A 7 3.62 -5.59 2.72
N ILE A 8 4.06 -6.84 2.89
CA ILE A 8 5.16 -7.21 3.77
C ILE A 8 6.37 -7.54 2.90
N ALA A 9 7.48 -6.83 3.12
CA ALA A 9 8.70 -6.95 2.34
C ALA A 9 9.90 -7.37 3.21
N THR A 10 10.91 -8.00 2.61
CA THR A 10 12.18 -8.30 3.27
C THR A 10 12.94 -7.02 3.59
N PRO A 11 13.86 -7.00 4.59
CA PRO A 11 14.49 -5.78 5.07
C PRO A 11 15.15 -4.92 3.97
N GLY A 12 15.78 -5.55 2.98
CA GLY A 12 16.44 -4.84 1.87
C GLY A 12 15.46 -4.09 0.95
N ILE A 13 14.27 -4.63 0.73
CA ILE A 13 13.22 -3.98 -0.07
C ILE A 13 12.44 -2.99 0.79
N ALA A 14 12.15 -3.34 2.04
CA ALA A 14 11.47 -2.45 2.98
C ALA A 14 12.25 -1.15 3.21
N ALA A 15 13.58 -1.21 3.23
CA ALA A 15 14.43 -0.02 3.35
C ALA A 15 14.32 0.95 2.16
N LYS A 16 13.85 0.49 1.01
CA LYS A 16 13.64 1.30 -0.19
C LYS A 16 12.27 1.96 -0.24
N ALA A 17 11.33 1.61 0.65
CA ALA A 17 9.99 2.17 0.62
C ALA A 17 10.02 3.66 1.02
N VAL A 18 9.65 4.54 0.10
CA VAL A 18 9.70 6.01 0.29
C VAL A 18 8.33 6.62 0.55
N ARG A 19 7.25 5.99 0.08
CA ARG A 19 5.88 6.52 0.25
C ARG A 19 4.87 5.40 0.30
N ALA A 20 3.83 5.58 1.13
CA ALA A 20 2.69 4.70 1.21
C ALA A 20 1.39 5.50 1.09
N SER A 21 0.46 5.06 0.25
CA SER A 21 -0.84 5.71 0.08
C SER A 21 -1.95 4.71 -0.20
N VAL A 22 -3.19 5.09 0.13
CA VAL A 22 -4.39 4.31 -0.18
C VAL A 22 -5.26 5.17 -1.08
N TYR A 23 -5.52 4.70 -2.29
CA TYR A 23 -6.31 5.44 -3.27
C TYR A 23 -7.81 5.26 -2.99
N LYS A 24 -8.53 6.37 -2.80
CA LYS A 24 -9.96 6.36 -2.38
C LYS A 24 -10.87 7.24 -3.26
N ASP A 25 -10.34 7.89 -4.27
CA ASP A 25 -11.10 8.85 -5.08
C ASP A 25 -12.14 8.14 -5.96
N GLU A 26 -11.81 6.93 -6.43
CA GLU A 26 -12.74 6.05 -7.15
C GLU A 26 -12.88 4.70 -6.46
N ARG A 27 -14.08 4.11 -6.57
CA ARG A 27 -14.39 2.82 -5.97
C ARG A 27 -14.36 1.72 -7.03
N PHE A 28 -13.31 0.90 -6.98
CA PHE A 28 -13.16 -0.27 -7.85
C PHE A 28 -13.66 -1.57 -7.22
N SER A 29 -13.59 -1.68 -5.88
CA SER A 29 -14.05 -2.84 -5.12
C SER A 29 -14.65 -2.42 -3.77
N ASP A 30 -14.99 -3.40 -2.94
CA ASP A 30 -15.14 -3.27 -1.48
C ASP A 30 -13.82 -2.90 -0.76
N HIS A 31 -12.67 -3.19 -1.39
CA HIS A 31 -11.34 -2.75 -0.98
C HIS A 31 -10.83 -1.54 -1.80
N ALA A 32 -9.91 -0.79 -1.20
CA ALA A 32 -9.21 0.33 -1.82
C ALA A 32 -7.76 -0.05 -2.13
N PRO A 33 -7.19 0.33 -3.30
CA PRO A 33 -5.81 0.01 -3.64
C PRO A 33 -4.80 0.59 -2.62
N LEU A 34 -3.90 -0.26 -2.12
CA LEU A 34 -2.72 0.13 -1.33
C LEU A 34 -1.51 0.24 -2.25
N ILE A 35 -0.88 1.41 -2.25
CA ILE A 35 0.24 1.76 -3.14
C ILE A 35 1.46 2.09 -2.27
N ILE A 36 2.59 1.44 -2.56
CA ILE A 36 3.89 1.70 -1.94
C ILE A 36 4.88 2.05 -3.06
N ASP A 37 5.52 3.21 -2.95
CA ASP A 37 6.59 3.62 -3.85
C ASP A 37 7.94 3.23 -3.23
N TYR A 38 8.84 2.70 -4.07
CA TYR A 38 10.20 2.32 -3.69
C TYR A 38 11.24 3.08 -4.52
N ASP A 39 12.39 3.40 -3.93
CA ASP A 39 13.58 3.95 -4.61
C ASP A 39 14.45 2.89 -5.28
#